data_AF-A0A2N1VAQ5-F1
#
_entry.id   AF-A0A2N1VAQ5-F1
#
_cell.length_a   1.000
_cell.length_b   1.000
_cell.length_c   1.000
_cell.angle_alpha   90.00
_cell.angle_beta   90.00
_cell.angle_gamma   90.00
#
_symmetry.space_group_name_H-M   'P 1'
#
loop_
_entity.id
_entity.type
_entity.pdbx_description
1 polymer ?
#
loop_
_entity_poly.entity_id
_entity_poly.type
_entity_poly.pdbx_seq_one_letter_code
_entity_poly.pdbx_strand_id
1 'polypeptide(L)'
;MKRTTLFWIIAIVITLLSAFYQRVTGPSYPFSGKTVLDGKEISYRLDRSHESTFDCKIRITTDDPQVIGVLYWKKFNTNDEYTAVQMNGSRVLYADLPAQKRLEKLEYYITLTKRGTTVTIPNEKSITIRFKDHVPIWILIPHIFAMFFAMTLSTRTGLEFFNKEPKIEKLTLWTIIVLFIGGFPLGFAMNELAFGEMWGGWPFGNDVTDNKTQVAFIVWLIAFYLIKKNKKPALWVLIAALVLIAVYTIPHSV
;
A
#
# COMPACT_ATOMS: atom_id res chain seq x y z
N MET A 1 10.60 -11.93 33.39
CA MET A 1 9.22 -11.55 32.98
C MET A 1 9.12 -10.14 32.38
N LYS A 2 9.54 -9.07 33.08
CA LYS A 2 9.41 -7.67 32.58
C LYS A 2 10.04 -7.41 31.19
N ARG A 3 11.21 -7.99 30.90
CA ARG A 3 11.91 -7.80 29.60
C ARG A 3 11.21 -8.50 28.43
N THR A 4 10.65 -9.68 28.64
CA THR A 4 9.94 -10.42 27.57
C THR A 4 8.68 -9.68 27.14
N THR A 5 7.91 -9.15 28.10
CA THR A 5 6.75 -8.31 27.82
C THR A 5 7.14 -7.02 27.13
N LEU A 6 8.23 -6.37 27.59
CA LEU A 6 8.77 -5.16 26.95
C LEU A 6 9.13 -5.40 25.48
N PHE A 7 9.80 -6.50 25.14
CA PHE A 7 10.14 -6.81 23.75
C PHE A 7 8.93 -7.06 22.86
N TRP A 8 7.86 -7.64 23.39
CA TRP A 8 6.59 -7.74 22.66
C TRP A 8 5.95 -6.37 22.43
N ILE A 9 5.92 -5.51 23.44
CA ILE A 9 5.40 -4.14 23.30
C ILE A 9 6.20 -3.38 22.24
N ILE A 10 7.54 -3.41 22.31
CA ILE A 10 8.41 -2.75 21.33
C ILE A 10 8.16 -3.30 19.92
N ALA A 11 8.09 -4.63 19.76
CA ALA A 11 7.82 -5.24 18.47
C ALA A 11 6.48 -4.80 17.88
N ILE A 12 5.42 -4.76 18.69
CA ILE A 12 4.09 -4.29 18.27
C ILE A 12 4.15 -2.82 17.85
N VAL A 13 4.77 -1.96 18.66
CA VAL A 13 4.90 -0.53 18.35
C VAL A 13 5.66 -0.32 17.03
N ILE A 14 6.79 -1.00 16.83
CA ILE A 14 7.55 -0.92 15.58
C ILE A 14 6.69 -1.37 14.39
N THR A 15 6.01 -2.51 14.49
CA THR A 15 5.12 -2.99 13.42
C THR A 15 4.01 -1.99 13.11
N LEU A 16 3.36 -1.42 14.12
CA LEU A 16 2.27 -0.44 13.92
C LEU A 16 2.79 0.85 13.26
N LEU A 17 3.95 1.34 13.66
CA LEU A 17 4.59 2.50 13.03
C LEU A 17 4.96 2.21 11.57
N SER A 18 5.52 1.04 11.28
CA SER A 18 5.81 0.62 9.90
C SER A 18 4.55 0.47 9.06
N ALA A 19 3.49 -0.11 9.62
CA ALA A 19 2.19 -0.27 8.96
C ALA A 19 1.56 1.09 8.61
N PHE A 20 1.59 2.03 9.56
CA PHE A 20 1.11 3.38 9.35
C PHE A 20 1.91 4.09 8.24
N TYR A 21 3.24 4.02 8.30
CA TYR A 21 4.12 4.59 7.27
C TYR A 21 3.78 4.03 5.89
N GLN A 22 3.74 2.70 5.74
CA GLN A 22 3.38 2.04 4.48
C GLN A 22 2.00 2.46 3.95
N ARG A 23 1.02 2.62 4.84
CA ARG A 23 -0.33 3.02 4.45
C ARG A 23 -0.35 4.43 3.88
N VAL A 24 0.39 5.37 4.48
CA VAL A 24 0.41 6.78 4.08
C VAL A 24 1.30 7.02 2.85
N THR A 25 2.42 6.30 2.73
CA THR A 25 3.31 6.39 1.56
C THR A 25 2.89 5.48 0.40
N GLY A 26 1.85 4.66 0.60
CA GLY A 26 1.38 3.71 -0.40
C GLY A 26 0.76 4.38 -1.63
N PRO A 27 0.86 3.75 -2.82
CA PRO A 27 0.32 4.32 -4.06
C PRO A 27 -1.21 4.45 -4.05
N SER A 28 -1.90 3.70 -3.17
CA SER A 28 -3.35 3.74 -3.00
C SER A 28 -3.83 4.81 -1.99
N TYR A 29 -2.92 5.51 -1.31
CA TYR A 29 -3.30 6.53 -0.33
C TYR A 29 -3.88 7.76 -1.06
N PRO A 30 -5.11 8.21 -0.74
CA PRO A 30 -5.75 9.30 -1.47
C PRO A 30 -4.93 10.58 -1.47
N PHE A 31 -4.82 11.21 -2.65
CA PHE A 31 -4.11 12.46 -2.80
C PHE A 31 -5.00 13.60 -2.29
N SER A 32 -4.59 14.21 -1.19
CA SER A 32 -5.36 15.27 -0.54
C SER A 32 -4.57 16.58 -0.52
N GLY A 33 -5.26 17.70 -0.63
CA GLY A 33 -4.64 19.01 -0.63
C GLY A 33 -5.66 20.13 -0.49
N LYS A 34 -5.18 21.35 -0.64
CA LYS A 34 -5.97 22.57 -0.59
C LYS A 34 -5.59 23.43 -1.78
N THR A 35 -6.59 24.08 -2.35
CA THR A 35 -6.37 25.09 -3.39
C THR A 35 -7.21 26.32 -3.09
N VAL A 36 -6.86 27.46 -3.70
CA VAL A 36 -7.60 28.72 -3.52
C VAL A 36 -8.28 29.08 -4.84
N LEU A 37 -9.60 29.27 -4.79
CA LEU A 37 -10.40 29.74 -5.93
C LEU A 37 -11.17 30.98 -5.49
N ASP A 38 -10.95 32.12 -6.17
CA ASP A 38 -11.66 33.37 -5.88
C ASP A 38 -11.58 33.77 -4.39
N GLY A 39 -10.38 33.62 -3.79
CA GLY A 39 -10.12 33.91 -2.37
C GLY A 39 -10.67 32.88 -1.38
N LYS A 40 -11.39 31.84 -1.84
CA LYS A 40 -11.91 30.77 -0.99
C LYS A 40 -11.02 29.53 -1.04
N GLU A 41 -10.68 28.99 0.12
CA GLU A 41 -9.95 27.72 0.23
C GLU A 41 -10.90 26.55 -0.04
N ILE A 42 -10.50 25.66 -0.94
CA ILE A 42 -11.20 24.42 -1.30
C ILE A 42 -10.26 23.26 -0.97
N SER A 43 -10.66 22.43 0.01
CA SER A 43 -9.98 21.16 0.30
C SER A 43 -10.47 20.08 -0.66
N TYR A 44 -9.55 19.26 -1.16
CA TYR A 44 -9.88 18.14 -2.03
C TYR A 44 -9.22 16.86 -1.54
N ARG A 45 -9.84 15.73 -1.87
CA ARG A 45 -9.34 14.38 -1.67
C ARG A 45 -9.65 13.58 -2.93
N LEU A 46 -8.62 13.11 -3.59
CA LEU A 46 -8.72 12.40 -4.85
C LEU A 46 -8.27 10.96 -4.67
N ASP A 47 -9.11 10.03 -5.10
CA ASP A 47 -8.86 8.61 -4.95
C ASP A 47 -7.80 8.13 -5.95
N ARG A 48 -6.91 7.25 -5.48
CA ARG A 48 -5.81 6.65 -6.27
C ARG A 48 -5.98 5.13 -6.46
N SER A 49 -7.06 4.57 -5.93
CA SER A 49 -7.45 3.19 -6.19
C SER A 49 -8.96 3.04 -6.12
N HIS A 50 -9.53 2.22 -6.99
CA HIS A 50 -10.95 1.94 -7.04
C HIS A 50 -11.23 0.49 -7.45
N GLU A 51 -12.43 -0.01 -7.18
CA GLU A 51 -12.84 -1.34 -7.65
C GLU A 51 -13.15 -1.31 -9.15
N SER A 52 -12.78 -2.37 -9.88
CA SER A 52 -12.97 -2.50 -11.33
C SER A 52 -14.41 -2.72 -11.78
N THR A 53 -15.34 -2.97 -10.84
CA THR A 53 -16.72 -3.39 -11.12
C THR A 53 -17.67 -2.23 -11.39
N PHE A 54 -17.34 -1.00 -10.99
CA PHE A 54 -18.19 0.18 -11.15
C PHE A 54 -17.38 1.46 -11.30
N ASP A 55 -18.01 2.48 -11.87
CA ASP A 55 -17.39 3.77 -12.08
C ASP A 55 -16.92 4.42 -10.77
N CYS A 56 -15.81 5.14 -10.83
CA CYS A 56 -15.26 5.84 -9.67
C CYS A 56 -15.85 7.25 -9.58
N LYS A 57 -16.72 7.47 -8.60
CA LYS A 57 -17.35 8.76 -8.35
C LYS A 57 -16.41 9.73 -7.65
N ILE A 58 -15.83 10.63 -8.41
CA ILE A 58 -14.95 11.70 -7.89
C ILE A 58 -15.81 12.86 -7.39
N ARG A 59 -15.48 13.40 -6.21
CA ARG A 59 -16.25 14.46 -5.54
C ARG A 59 -15.35 15.58 -5.04
N ILE A 60 -15.79 16.83 -5.22
CA ILE A 60 -15.20 18.01 -4.61
C ILE A 60 -16.29 18.85 -3.96
N THR A 61 -16.12 19.12 -2.67
CA THR A 61 -16.97 20.08 -1.95
C THR A 61 -16.48 21.49 -2.22
N THR A 62 -17.29 22.30 -2.90
CA THR A 62 -17.02 23.71 -3.19
C THR A 62 -17.81 24.65 -2.28
N ASP A 63 -18.94 24.19 -1.74
CA ASP A 63 -19.92 24.98 -0.99
C ASP A 63 -20.28 26.30 -1.69
N ASP A 64 -20.26 26.31 -3.01
CA ASP A 64 -20.54 27.46 -3.84
C ASP A 64 -21.14 27.00 -5.19
N PRO A 65 -22.42 27.29 -5.44
CA PRO A 65 -23.13 26.85 -6.65
C PRO A 65 -22.65 27.55 -7.93
N GLN A 66 -21.85 28.62 -7.82
CA GLN A 66 -21.29 29.31 -8.98
C GLN A 66 -20.00 28.66 -9.50
N VAL A 67 -19.48 27.66 -8.79
CA VAL A 67 -18.26 26.95 -9.20
C VAL A 67 -18.63 25.87 -10.20
N ILE A 68 -18.00 25.91 -11.37
CA ILE A 68 -18.12 24.90 -12.42
C ILE A 68 -16.89 24.01 -12.37
N GLY A 69 -17.08 22.69 -12.35
CA GLY A 69 -16.00 21.71 -12.37
C GLY A 69 -15.96 20.92 -13.67
N VAL A 70 -14.76 20.63 -14.16
CA VAL A 70 -14.55 19.70 -15.27
C VAL A 70 -13.48 18.68 -14.86
N LEU A 71 -13.83 17.40 -14.94
CA LEU A 71 -12.94 16.27 -14.74
C LEU A 71 -12.31 15.90 -16.08
N TYR A 72 -10.99 15.88 -16.14
CA TYR A 72 -10.22 15.45 -17.30
C TYR A 72 -9.57 14.11 -17.01
N TRP A 73 -9.74 13.12 -17.89
CA TRP A 73 -9.08 11.83 -17.73
C TRP A 73 -8.59 11.24 -19.04
N LYS A 74 -7.58 10.37 -18.97
CA LYS A 74 -7.11 9.53 -20.06
C LYS A 74 -6.54 8.22 -19.54
N LYS A 75 -6.22 7.28 -20.44
CA LYS A 75 -5.49 6.07 -20.08
C LYS A 75 -4.07 6.41 -19.65
N PHE A 76 -3.58 5.72 -18.61
CA PHE A 76 -2.23 5.94 -18.11
C PHE A 76 -1.17 5.58 -19.16
N ASN A 77 -0.12 6.39 -19.26
CA ASN A 77 1.00 6.17 -20.19
C ASN A 77 0.59 6.04 -21.66
N THR A 78 -0.47 6.73 -22.08
CA THR A 78 -0.85 6.90 -23.49
C THR A 78 -0.68 8.35 -23.94
N ASN A 79 -0.49 8.55 -25.24
CA ASN A 79 -0.46 9.87 -25.88
C ASN A 79 -1.87 10.38 -26.24
N ASP A 80 -2.91 9.76 -25.69
CA ASP A 80 -4.29 10.14 -25.95
C ASP A 80 -4.59 11.54 -25.37
N GLU A 81 -5.50 12.25 -26.02
CA GLU A 81 -6.05 13.49 -25.48
C GLU A 81 -6.92 13.22 -24.25
N TYR A 82 -6.97 14.19 -23.33
CA TYR A 82 -7.82 14.09 -22.15
C TYR A 82 -9.29 14.20 -22.54
N THR A 83 -10.09 13.22 -22.11
CA THR A 83 -11.54 13.28 -22.17
C THR A 83 -12.05 14.19 -21.06
N ALA A 84 -12.79 15.23 -21.43
CA ALA A 84 -13.39 16.17 -20.51
C ALA A 84 -14.83 15.75 -20.14
N VAL A 85 -15.11 15.68 -18.84
CA VAL A 85 -16.41 15.33 -18.28
C VAL A 85 -16.86 16.46 -17.36
N GLN A 86 -17.99 17.09 -17.67
CA GLN A 86 -18.54 18.14 -16.81
C GLN A 86 -19.00 17.55 -15.48
N MET A 87 -18.60 18.18 -14.38
CA MET A 87 -19.04 17.79 -13.04
C MET A 87 -20.43 18.35 -12.75
N ASN A 88 -21.28 17.52 -12.15
CA ASN A 88 -22.64 17.86 -11.77
C ASN A 88 -22.73 18.18 -10.27
N GLY A 89 -23.69 19.01 -9.88
CA GLY A 89 -23.94 19.38 -8.47
C GLY A 89 -23.76 20.87 -8.20
N SER A 90 -24.04 21.29 -6.97
CA SER A 90 -24.01 22.71 -6.55
C SER A 90 -23.05 22.95 -5.40
N ARG A 91 -23.27 22.32 -4.25
CA ARG A 91 -22.35 22.39 -3.09
C ARG A 91 -21.23 21.36 -3.17
N VAL A 92 -21.55 20.19 -3.72
CA VAL A 92 -20.61 19.10 -3.98
C VAL A 92 -20.69 18.79 -5.45
N LEU A 93 -19.60 19.06 -6.16
CA LEU A 93 -19.43 18.69 -7.56
C LEU A 93 -19.01 17.23 -7.64
N TYR A 94 -19.58 16.48 -8.57
CA TYR A 94 -19.19 15.09 -8.82
C TYR A 94 -19.18 14.75 -10.31
N ALA A 95 -18.27 13.85 -10.69
CA ALA A 95 -18.22 13.21 -11.99
C ALA A 95 -17.69 11.79 -11.83
N ASP A 96 -18.05 10.92 -12.77
CA ASP A 96 -17.68 9.52 -12.74
C ASP A 96 -16.49 9.27 -13.68
N LEU A 97 -15.44 8.64 -13.16
CA LEU A 97 -14.39 8.03 -13.99
C LEU A 97 -14.88 6.64 -14.41
N PRO A 98 -14.77 6.28 -15.70
CA PRO A 98 -15.27 4.99 -16.17
C PRO A 98 -14.51 3.84 -15.51
N ALA A 99 -15.25 2.80 -15.13
CA ALA A 99 -14.68 1.54 -14.65
C ALA A 99 -13.64 1.01 -15.65
N GLN A 100 -12.50 0.54 -15.13
CA GLN A 100 -11.45 -0.10 -15.92
C GLN A 100 -11.25 -1.53 -15.47
N LYS A 101 -10.66 -2.35 -16.34
CA LYS A 101 -10.28 -3.72 -15.98
C LYS A 101 -9.23 -3.68 -14.88
N ARG A 102 -9.09 -4.78 -14.14
CA ARG A 102 -8.02 -4.94 -13.15
C ARG A 102 -6.65 -4.65 -13.76
N LEU A 103 -5.75 -4.07 -12.97
CA LEU A 103 -4.41 -3.59 -13.37
C LEU A 103 -4.38 -2.36 -14.28
N GLU A 104 -5.49 -2.00 -14.95
CA GLU A 104 -5.53 -0.77 -15.74
C GLU A 104 -5.49 0.47 -14.82
N LYS A 105 -4.91 1.53 -15.38
CA LYS A 105 -4.71 2.80 -14.69
C LYS A 105 -5.26 3.93 -15.55
N LEU A 106 -5.89 4.91 -14.90
CA LEU A 106 -6.24 6.19 -15.53
C LEU A 106 -5.39 7.30 -14.93
N GLU A 107 -5.14 8.32 -15.72
CA GLU A 107 -4.66 9.62 -15.26
C GLU A 107 -5.82 10.59 -15.28
N TYR A 108 -5.98 11.36 -14.20
CA TYR A 108 -7.01 12.39 -14.17
C TYR A 108 -6.58 13.63 -13.38
N TYR A 109 -7.23 14.74 -13.67
CA TYR A 109 -7.18 15.98 -12.91
C TYR A 109 -8.51 16.71 -13.05
N ILE A 110 -8.73 17.73 -12.25
CA ILE A 110 -9.98 18.50 -12.24
C ILE A 110 -9.64 19.97 -12.39
N THR A 111 -10.43 20.70 -13.17
CA THR A 111 -10.40 22.17 -13.14
C THR A 111 -11.66 22.69 -12.49
N LEU A 112 -11.50 23.69 -11.63
CA LEU A 112 -12.61 24.44 -11.06
C LEU A 112 -12.55 25.86 -11.60
N THR A 113 -13.68 26.38 -12.07
CA THR A 113 -13.78 27.73 -12.63
C THR A 113 -14.88 28.50 -11.92
N LYS A 114 -14.58 29.74 -11.53
CA LYS A 114 -15.53 30.70 -10.98
C LYS A 114 -15.20 32.09 -11.49
N ARG A 115 -16.19 32.77 -12.09
CA ARG A 115 -16.08 34.18 -12.56
C ARG A 115 -14.82 34.47 -13.40
N GLY A 116 -14.41 33.52 -14.23
CA GLY A 116 -13.23 33.62 -15.10
C GLY A 116 -11.89 33.25 -14.43
N THR A 117 -11.86 32.98 -13.13
CA THR A 117 -10.69 32.39 -12.46
C THR A 117 -10.78 30.87 -12.54
N THR A 118 -9.75 30.21 -13.04
CA THR A 118 -9.66 28.75 -13.14
C THR A 118 -8.49 28.24 -12.33
N VAL A 119 -8.69 27.12 -11.64
CA VAL A 119 -7.65 26.43 -10.88
C VAL A 119 -7.68 24.94 -11.17
N THR A 120 -6.49 24.35 -11.30
CA THR A 120 -6.30 22.92 -11.60
C THR A 120 -5.98 22.16 -10.32
N ILE A 121 -6.59 21.00 -10.16
CA ILE A 121 -6.49 20.13 -9.00
C ILE A 121 -6.08 18.73 -9.47
N PRO A 122 -4.90 18.22 -9.07
CA PRO A 122 -3.82 18.93 -8.37
C PRO A 122 -3.10 19.97 -9.23
N ASN A 123 -2.42 20.94 -8.59
CA ASN A 123 -1.58 21.90 -9.30
C ASN A 123 -0.52 21.18 -10.15
N GLU A 124 -0.45 21.52 -11.44
CA GLU A 124 0.58 21.13 -12.41
C GLU A 124 0.76 19.63 -12.67
N LYS A 125 -0.10 18.74 -12.13
CA LYS A 125 0.03 17.29 -12.31
C LYS A 125 -1.31 16.60 -12.41
N SER A 126 -1.38 15.55 -13.23
CA SER A 126 -2.43 14.54 -13.13
C SER A 126 -2.09 13.55 -12.01
N ILE A 127 -3.12 12.85 -11.54
CA ILE A 127 -2.97 11.75 -10.60
C ILE A 127 -3.35 10.44 -11.25
N THR A 128 -2.62 9.40 -10.87
CA THR A 128 -2.88 8.04 -11.33
C THR A 128 -3.81 7.32 -10.37
N ILE A 129 -4.88 6.75 -10.91
CA ILE A 129 -5.79 5.83 -10.20
C ILE A 129 -5.64 4.42 -10.77
N ARG A 130 -5.49 3.43 -9.89
CA ARG A 130 -5.36 2.01 -10.25
C ARG A 130 -6.63 1.24 -9.91
N PHE A 131 -7.12 0.47 -10.88
CA PHE A 131 -8.29 -0.37 -10.70
C PHE A 131 -7.90 -1.79 -10.30
N LYS A 132 -8.69 -2.38 -9.40
CA LYS A 132 -8.51 -3.74 -8.89
C LYS A 132 -9.86 -4.40 -8.66
N ASP A 133 -9.89 -5.72 -8.74
CA ASP A 133 -11.09 -6.47 -8.41
C ASP A 133 -11.29 -6.57 -6.89
N HIS A 134 -12.53 -6.86 -6.51
CA HIS A 134 -12.90 -7.07 -5.12
C HIS A 134 -12.21 -8.33 -4.56
N VAL A 135 -11.55 -8.19 -3.41
CA VAL A 135 -10.97 -9.33 -2.71
C VAL A 135 -11.87 -9.75 -1.55
N PRO A 136 -12.40 -10.98 -1.59
CA PRO A 136 -12.92 -11.69 -0.43
C PRO A 136 -12.33 -11.33 0.94
N ILE A 137 -13.18 -10.87 1.86
CA ILE A 137 -12.77 -10.51 3.23
C ILE A 137 -12.12 -11.68 3.97
N TRP A 138 -12.58 -12.92 3.73
CA TRP A 138 -12.05 -14.14 4.35
C TRP A 138 -10.67 -14.55 3.82
N ILE A 139 -10.18 -13.92 2.75
CA ILE A 139 -8.79 -14.06 2.27
C ILE A 139 -7.99 -12.82 2.70
N LEU A 140 -8.58 -11.64 2.54
CA LEU A 140 -7.94 -10.36 2.85
C LEU A 140 -7.57 -10.23 4.34
N ILE A 141 -8.49 -10.55 5.26
CA ILE A 141 -8.23 -10.43 6.70
C ILE A 141 -7.13 -11.41 7.14
N PRO A 142 -7.19 -12.72 6.83
CA PRO A 142 -6.10 -13.64 7.19
C PRO A 142 -4.76 -13.25 6.58
N HIS A 143 -4.74 -12.78 5.33
CA HIS A 143 -3.51 -12.31 4.69
C HIS A 143 -2.89 -11.14 5.48
N ILE A 144 -3.65 -10.06 5.69
CA ILE A 144 -3.18 -8.88 6.40
C ILE A 144 -2.72 -9.22 7.81
N PHE A 145 -3.50 -10.05 8.53
CA PHE A 145 -3.13 -10.51 9.87
C PHE A 145 -1.82 -11.29 9.85
N ALA A 146 -1.66 -12.25 8.95
CA ALA A 146 -0.45 -13.06 8.83
C ALA A 146 0.78 -12.18 8.51
N MET A 147 0.65 -11.19 7.62
CA MET A 147 1.75 -10.28 7.28
C MET A 147 2.20 -9.44 8.48
N PHE A 148 1.27 -8.78 9.19
CA PHE A 148 1.63 -8.00 10.37
C PHE A 148 2.08 -8.86 11.55
N PHE A 149 1.54 -10.06 11.69
CA PHE A 149 1.97 -11.00 12.71
C PHE A 149 3.39 -11.52 12.40
N ALA A 150 3.72 -11.80 11.14
CA ALA A 150 5.07 -12.14 10.71
C ALA A 150 6.06 -11.01 10.96
N MET A 151 5.71 -9.75 10.67
CA MET A 151 6.53 -8.58 10.99
C MET A 151 6.77 -8.43 12.50
N THR A 152 5.73 -8.63 13.30
CA THR A 152 5.82 -8.55 14.77
C THR A 152 6.69 -9.67 15.33
N LEU A 153 6.49 -10.92 14.86
CA LEU A 153 7.34 -12.06 15.22
C LEU A 153 8.78 -11.80 14.79
N SER A 154 9.03 -11.37 13.56
CA SER A 154 10.35 -10.99 13.04
C SER A 154 11.07 -9.99 13.95
N THR A 155 10.42 -8.88 14.27
CA THR A 155 10.97 -7.84 15.16
C THR A 155 11.21 -8.39 16.56
N ARG A 156 10.26 -9.17 17.09
CA ARG A 156 10.38 -9.81 18.40
C ARG A 156 11.55 -10.78 18.45
N THR A 157 11.77 -11.59 17.41
CA THR A 157 12.91 -12.48 17.28
C THR A 157 14.20 -11.67 17.19
N GLY A 158 14.23 -10.58 16.40
CA GLY A 158 15.34 -9.61 16.32
C GLY A 158 15.81 -9.11 17.69
N LEU A 159 14.86 -8.76 18.57
CA LEU A 159 15.14 -8.28 19.92
C LEU A 159 15.72 -9.35 20.87
N GLU A 160 15.65 -10.65 20.51
CA GLU A 160 16.35 -11.71 21.27
C GLU A 160 17.87 -11.51 21.25
N PHE A 161 18.42 -10.73 20.32
CA PHE A 161 19.82 -10.31 20.34
C PHE A 161 20.23 -9.65 21.67
N PHE A 162 19.31 -8.92 22.32
CA PHE A 162 19.55 -8.23 23.59
C PHE A 162 19.12 -9.04 24.81
N ASN A 163 18.66 -10.28 24.63
CA ASN A 163 18.19 -11.14 25.70
C ASN A 163 19.33 -12.02 26.26
N LYS A 164 19.34 -12.24 27.57
CA LYS A 164 20.34 -13.10 28.23
C LYS A 164 20.08 -14.59 27.95
N GLU A 165 18.81 -14.97 27.84
CA GLU A 165 18.36 -16.34 27.55
C GLU A 165 17.51 -16.36 26.28
N PRO A 166 18.16 -16.35 25.10
CA PRO A 166 17.46 -16.10 23.86
C PRO A 166 16.63 -17.30 23.38
N LYS A 167 15.35 -17.07 23.06
CA LYS A 167 14.45 -18.11 22.47
C LYS A 167 14.44 -18.04 20.94
N ILE A 168 15.63 -18.02 20.35
CA ILE A 168 15.83 -17.75 18.91
C ILE A 168 15.19 -18.81 18.02
N GLU A 169 15.48 -20.10 18.23
CA GLU A 169 15.05 -21.14 17.26
C GLU A 169 13.53 -21.21 17.08
N LYS A 170 12.79 -21.24 18.19
CA LYS A 170 11.32 -21.36 18.16
C LYS A 170 10.69 -20.13 17.51
N LEU A 171 11.16 -18.93 17.86
CA LEU A 171 10.63 -17.69 17.29
C LEU A 171 10.95 -17.59 15.80
N THR A 172 12.18 -17.93 15.38
CA THR A 172 12.58 -17.97 13.97
C THR A 172 11.69 -18.92 13.15
N LEU A 173 11.42 -20.13 13.67
CA LEU A 173 10.55 -21.09 12.99
C LEU A 173 9.12 -20.53 12.82
N TRP A 174 8.56 -19.93 13.87
CA TRP A 174 7.24 -19.30 13.79
C TRP A 174 7.22 -18.12 12.81
N THR A 175 8.26 -17.28 12.80
CA THR A 175 8.38 -16.19 11.81
C THR A 175 8.34 -16.74 10.39
N ILE A 176 9.11 -17.79 10.09
CA ILE A 176 9.15 -18.41 8.76
C ILE A 176 7.78 -18.98 8.36
N ILE A 177 7.13 -19.73 9.25
CA ILE A 177 5.83 -20.36 8.95
C ILE A 177 4.78 -19.29 8.67
N VAL A 178 4.66 -18.28 9.53
CA VAL A 178 3.65 -17.22 9.38
C VAL A 178 3.95 -16.35 8.15
N LEU A 179 5.22 -15.99 7.93
CA LEU A 179 5.65 -15.25 6.74
C LEU A 179 5.36 -16.05 5.47
N PHE A 180 5.57 -17.36 5.49
CA PHE A 180 5.26 -18.22 4.35
C PHE A 180 3.76 -18.22 4.04
N ILE A 181 2.93 -18.51 5.03
CA ILE A 181 1.46 -18.59 4.88
C ILE A 181 0.88 -17.25 4.41
N GLY A 182 1.30 -16.15 5.05
CA GLY A 182 0.86 -14.80 4.69
C GLY A 182 1.36 -14.37 3.33
N GLY A 183 2.65 -14.59 3.05
CA GLY A 183 3.34 -14.08 1.88
C GLY A 183 3.08 -14.84 0.59
N PHE A 184 2.94 -16.18 0.65
CA PHE A 184 2.80 -17.02 -0.55
C PHE A 184 1.37 -17.56 -0.73
N PRO A 185 0.81 -18.55 0.00
CA PRO A 185 -0.54 -19.02 -0.29
C PRO A 185 -1.62 -17.92 -0.24
N LEU A 186 -1.63 -17.13 0.84
CA LEU A 186 -2.61 -16.04 0.99
C LEU A 186 -2.28 -14.84 0.09
N GLY A 187 -0.99 -14.53 -0.09
CA GLY A 187 -0.55 -13.46 -0.99
C GLY A 187 -0.90 -13.77 -2.46
N PHE A 188 -0.63 -14.99 -2.92
CA PHE A 188 -0.98 -15.46 -4.27
C PHE A 188 -2.49 -15.43 -4.50
N ALA A 189 -3.28 -15.95 -3.54
CA ALA A 189 -4.74 -15.92 -3.64
C ALA A 189 -5.26 -14.48 -3.71
N MET A 190 -4.73 -13.58 -2.88
CA MET A 190 -5.12 -12.17 -2.88
C MET A 190 -4.76 -11.47 -4.19
N ASN A 191 -3.55 -11.68 -4.72
CA ASN A 191 -3.11 -11.08 -5.98
C ASN A 191 -3.90 -11.60 -7.18
N GLU A 192 -4.14 -12.91 -7.27
CA GLU A 192 -4.92 -13.50 -8.35
C GLU A 192 -6.35 -12.92 -8.37
N LEU A 193 -6.97 -12.79 -7.19
CA LEU A 193 -8.31 -12.22 -7.06
C LEU A 193 -8.37 -10.72 -7.35
N ALA A 194 -7.34 -9.94 -6.98
CA ALA A 194 -7.34 -8.50 -7.17
C ALA A 194 -6.89 -8.06 -8.58
N PHE A 195 -5.94 -8.79 -9.16
CA PHE A 195 -5.17 -8.37 -10.33
C PHE A 195 -5.16 -9.42 -11.44
N GLY A 196 -5.53 -10.66 -11.17
CA GLY A 196 -5.51 -11.73 -12.17
C GLY A 196 -4.16 -12.34 -12.45
N GLU A 197 -3.21 -12.08 -11.57
CA GLU A 197 -1.87 -12.64 -11.64
C GLU A 197 -1.52 -13.17 -10.27
N MET A 198 -1.05 -14.41 -10.23
CA MET A 198 -0.65 -15.07 -8.98
C MET A 198 0.49 -14.32 -8.28
N TRP A 199 1.45 -13.80 -9.04
CA TRP A 199 2.66 -13.15 -8.52
C TRP A 199 3.29 -12.25 -9.58
N GLY A 200 3.35 -10.94 -9.33
CA GLY A 200 3.94 -9.97 -10.25
C GLY A 200 5.47 -9.99 -10.30
N GLY A 201 6.12 -10.61 -9.30
CA GLY A 201 7.56 -10.72 -9.19
C GLY A 201 8.18 -11.91 -9.92
N TRP A 202 9.50 -12.02 -9.90
CA TRP A 202 10.23 -13.17 -10.42
C TRP A 202 9.90 -14.44 -9.61
N PRO A 203 9.81 -15.64 -10.23
CA PRO A 203 10.05 -15.97 -11.64
C PRO A 203 8.84 -15.83 -12.56
N PHE A 204 7.64 -15.52 -12.03
CA PHE A 204 6.40 -15.57 -12.81
C PHE A 204 6.06 -14.25 -13.50
N GLY A 205 6.55 -13.12 -12.98
CA GLY A 205 6.37 -11.78 -13.50
C GLY A 205 7.67 -10.97 -13.52
N ASN A 206 7.55 -9.70 -13.90
CA ASN A 206 8.69 -8.80 -14.16
C ASN A 206 8.80 -7.64 -13.15
N ASP A 207 7.86 -7.51 -12.21
CA ASP A 207 7.89 -6.46 -11.19
C ASP A 207 8.83 -6.84 -10.04
N VAL A 208 10.07 -6.35 -10.12
CA VAL A 208 11.10 -6.59 -9.09
C VAL A 208 10.64 -6.07 -7.72
N THR A 209 9.72 -5.10 -7.65
CA THR A 209 9.21 -4.57 -6.38
C THR A 209 8.23 -5.51 -5.69
N ASP A 210 7.71 -6.51 -6.39
CA ASP A 210 6.88 -7.58 -5.82
C ASP A 210 7.72 -8.72 -5.22
N ASN A 211 9.04 -8.78 -5.48
CA ASN A 211 9.94 -9.77 -4.90
C ASN A 211 10.30 -9.52 -3.43
N LYS A 212 9.83 -8.41 -2.84
CA LYS A 212 10.12 -8.01 -1.45
C LYS A 212 9.93 -9.15 -0.45
N THR A 213 8.74 -9.74 -0.43
CA THR A 213 8.41 -10.83 0.49
C THR A 213 9.28 -12.07 0.24
N GLN A 214 9.61 -12.38 -1.01
CA GLN A 214 10.50 -13.48 -1.37
C GLN A 214 11.93 -13.26 -0.85
N VAL A 215 12.48 -12.06 -1.01
CA VAL A 215 13.81 -11.69 -0.48
C VAL A 215 13.83 -11.82 1.03
N ALA A 216 12.83 -11.25 1.73
CA ALA A 216 12.71 -11.37 3.18
C ALA A 216 12.64 -12.85 3.62
N PHE A 217 11.85 -13.67 2.92
CA PHE A 217 11.71 -15.08 3.22
C PHE A 217 13.01 -15.88 3.05
N ILE A 218 13.74 -15.67 1.94
CA ILE A 218 15.04 -16.32 1.69
C ILE A 218 16.05 -15.95 2.79
N VAL A 219 16.10 -14.68 3.18
CA VAL A 219 16.99 -14.22 4.25
C VAL A 219 16.64 -14.90 5.59
N TRP A 220 15.36 -15.07 5.90
CA TRP A 220 14.92 -15.82 7.07
C TRP A 220 15.30 -17.31 7.01
N LEU A 221 15.22 -17.95 5.85
CA LEU A 221 15.68 -19.34 5.66
C LEU A 221 17.20 -19.47 5.88
N ILE A 222 18.00 -18.54 5.34
CA ILE A 222 19.45 -18.49 5.55
C ILE A 222 19.75 -18.31 7.05
N ALA A 223 19.05 -17.39 7.72
CA ALA A 223 19.21 -17.17 9.15
C ALA A 223 18.89 -18.45 9.95
N PHE A 224 17.78 -19.13 9.64
CA PHE A 224 17.41 -20.39 10.29
C PHE A 224 18.47 -21.48 10.11
N TYR A 225 19.01 -21.64 8.90
CA TYR A 225 20.09 -22.59 8.65
C TYR A 225 21.36 -22.28 9.46
N LEU A 226 21.77 -21.01 9.55
CA LEU A 226 22.95 -20.60 10.30
C LEU A 226 22.74 -20.69 11.82
N ILE A 227 21.52 -20.45 12.29
CA ILE A 227 21.11 -20.69 13.68
C ILE A 227 21.23 -22.19 14.01
N LYS A 228 20.72 -23.09 13.16
CA LYS A 228 20.85 -24.54 13.35
C LYS A 228 22.30 -25.03 13.36
N LYS A 229 23.19 -24.32 12.67
CA LYS A 229 24.65 -24.56 12.73
C LYS A 229 25.35 -23.88 13.91
N ASN A 230 24.62 -23.28 14.85
CA ASN A 230 25.13 -22.52 15.99
C ASN A 230 26.14 -21.41 15.61
N LYS A 231 26.04 -20.87 14.38
CA LYS A 231 26.95 -19.83 13.89
C LYS A 231 26.41 -18.45 14.25
N LYS A 232 26.77 -17.92 15.42
CA LYS A 232 26.36 -16.56 15.88
C LYS A 232 24.84 -16.32 15.72
N PRO A 233 23.96 -17.17 16.29
CA PRO A 233 22.52 -17.16 16.03
C PRO A 233 21.85 -15.80 16.30
N ALA A 234 22.26 -15.10 17.37
CA ALA A 234 21.72 -13.79 17.70
C ALA A 234 21.93 -12.75 16.59
N LEU A 235 23.11 -12.74 15.95
CA LEU A 235 23.44 -11.77 14.91
C LEU A 235 22.60 -11.99 13.65
N TRP A 236 22.43 -13.24 13.22
CA TRP A 236 21.65 -13.55 12.00
C TRP A 236 20.17 -13.24 12.14
N VAL A 237 19.62 -13.45 13.34
CA VAL A 237 18.24 -13.06 13.62
C VAL A 237 18.07 -11.54 13.58
N LEU A 238 19.01 -10.79 14.13
CA LEU A 238 18.98 -9.32 14.07
C LEU A 238 19.05 -8.84 12.61
N ILE A 239 19.97 -9.40 11.80
CA ILE A 239 20.10 -9.08 10.38
C ILE A 239 18.79 -9.40 9.64
N ALA A 240 18.22 -10.59 9.83
CA ALA A 240 16.99 -10.99 9.16
C ALA A 240 15.79 -10.09 9.54
N ALA A 241 15.70 -9.69 10.81
CA ALA A 241 14.66 -8.77 11.27
C ALA A 241 14.81 -7.38 10.64
N LEU A 242 16.04 -6.85 10.57
CA LEU A 242 16.32 -5.55 9.94
C LEU A 242 16.05 -5.57 8.44
N VAL A 243 16.43 -6.64 7.74
CA VAL A 243 16.14 -6.80 6.31
C VAL A 243 14.63 -6.84 6.08
N LEU A 244 13.89 -7.60 6.88
CA LEU A 244 12.44 -7.67 6.75
C LEU A 244 11.79 -6.29 6.94
N ILE A 245 12.18 -5.54 7.98
CA ILE A 245 11.69 -4.17 8.19
C ILE A 245 12.05 -3.29 6.99
N ALA A 246 13.31 -3.30 6.55
CA ALA A 246 13.77 -2.49 5.42
C ALA A 246 12.97 -2.77 4.14
N VAL A 247 12.80 -4.04 3.80
CA VAL A 247 12.03 -4.49 2.63
C VAL A 247 10.60 -3.98 2.67
N TYR A 248 9.92 -4.08 3.82
CA TYR A 248 8.54 -3.61 3.96
C TYR A 248 8.42 -2.08 4.10
N THR A 249 9.51 -1.35 4.37
CA THR A 249 9.49 0.12 4.32
C THR A 249 9.62 0.69 2.91
N ILE A 250 10.07 -0.10 1.94
CA ILE A 250 10.14 0.33 0.54
C ILE A 250 8.70 0.41 -0.02
N PRO A 251 8.20 1.58 -0.44
CA PRO A 251 6.88 1.68 -1.08
C PRO A 251 6.82 0.81 -2.34
N HIS A 252 5.66 0.26 -2.68
CA HIS A 252 5.50 -0.36 -4.01
C HIS A 252 5.72 0.73 -5.08
N SER A 253 6.46 0.40 -6.14
CA SER A 253 6.67 1.34 -7.24
C SER A 253 5.33 1.68 -7.89
N VAL A 254 5.24 2.92 -8.39
CA VAL A 254 4.10 3.43 -9.16
C VAL A 254 4.11 2.86 -10.56
#